data_AF-A0A847MSK6-F1
#
_entry.id   AF-A0A847MSK6-F1
#
_cell.length_a   1.000
_cell.length_b   1.000
_cell.length_c   1.000
_cell.angle_alpha   90.00
_cell.angle_beta   90.00
_cell.angle_gamma   90.00
#
_symmetry.space_group_name_H-M   'P 1'
#
loop_
_entity.id
_entity.type
_entity.pdbx_description
1 polymer ?
#
loop_
_entity_poly.entity_id
_entity_poly.type
_entity_poly.pdbx_seq_one_letter_code
_entity_poly.pdbx_strand_id
1 'polypeptide(L)'
;MRELFVDRDAWVLSGSLMGWGDPLVAHFDAVVFLSVDPEVRLERLRAREVQRYGARIEAGGDLEAGHQEFMDWARRYEDPTFSGRTRARHERWLETVPCPVLRLDGTRPVVELVSQLESMGR
;
A
#
# COMPACT_ATOMS: atom_id res chain seq x y z
N MET A 1 -0.16 -4.98 20.16
CA MET A 1 0.20 -5.37 18.77
C MET A 1 0.90 -6.72 18.71
N ARG A 2 2.02 -6.93 19.43
CA ARG A 2 2.72 -8.23 19.43
C ARG A 2 1.82 -9.41 19.80
N GLU A 3 1.02 -9.28 20.86
CA GLU A 3 0.05 -10.29 21.32
C GLU A 3 -1.00 -10.70 20.26
N LEU A 4 -1.22 -9.89 19.21
CA LEU A 4 -2.17 -10.23 18.14
C LEU A 4 -1.54 -11.11 17.06
N PHE A 5 -0.21 -11.12 16.96
CA PHE A 5 0.54 -11.68 15.84
C PHE A 5 1.59 -12.71 16.26
N VAL A 6 2.47 -12.37 17.21
CA VAL A 6 3.71 -13.12 17.48
C VAL A 6 3.45 -14.53 18.01
N ASP A 7 2.38 -14.73 18.79
CA ASP A 7 2.05 -16.04 19.35
C ASP A 7 1.16 -16.90 18.43
N ARG A 8 0.93 -16.46 17.17
CA ARG A 8 0.14 -17.21 16.19
C ARG A 8 1.02 -17.95 15.20
N ASP A 9 0.58 -19.15 14.81
CA ASP A 9 1.28 -20.01 13.86
C ASP A 9 1.52 -19.35 12.49
N ALA A 10 0.58 -18.51 12.03
CA ALA A 10 0.71 -17.74 10.80
C ALA A 10 -0.18 -16.49 10.83
N TRP A 11 0.26 -15.42 10.16
CA TRP A 11 -0.50 -14.19 10.02
C TRP A 11 -0.07 -13.39 8.79
N VAL A 12 -0.99 -12.55 8.30
CA VAL A 12 -0.73 -11.57 7.25
C VAL A 12 -1.15 -10.20 7.76
N LEU A 13 -0.24 -9.24 7.66
CA LEU A 13 -0.49 -7.84 8.01
C LEU A 13 -0.35 -6.98 6.74
N SER A 14 -1.38 -6.20 6.42
CA SER A 14 -1.36 -5.32 5.23
C SER A 14 -1.50 -3.85 5.62
N GLY A 15 -0.74 -3.00 4.93
CA GLY A 15 -0.71 -1.57 5.17
C GLY A 15 0.68 -0.98 4.95
N SER A 16 0.82 0.33 5.21
CA SER A 16 2.13 0.99 5.28
C SER A 16 2.64 0.85 6.70
N LEU A 17 3.53 -0.13 6.93
CA LEU A 17 4.02 -0.52 8.27
C LEU A 17 5.16 0.36 8.79
N MET A 18 5.73 1.21 7.94
CA MET A 18 6.82 2.11 8.28
C MET A 18 6.47 2.97 9.52
N GLY A 19 7.23 2.80 10.60
CA GLY A 19 7.09 3.54 11.86
C GLY A 19 6.29 2.79 12.93
N TRP A 20 5.01 2.48 12.69
CA TRP A 20 4.19 1.82 13.73
C TRP A 20 4.35 0.30 13.75
N GLY A 21 4.69 -0.31 12.60
CA GLY A 21 4.89 -1.75 12.46
C GLY A 21 6.30 -2.21 12.81
N ASP A 22 7.23 -1.29 13.07
CA ASP A 22 8.63 -1.58 13.37
C ASP A 22 8.83 -2.63 14.50
N PRO A 23 8.01 -2.66 15.58
CA PRO A 23 8.12 -3.70 16.62
C PRO A 23 7.83 -5.14 16.15
N LEU A 24 7.27 -5.31 14.95
CA LEU A 24 6.95 -6.60 14.33
C LEU A 24 7.94 -6.99 13.22
N VAL A 25 8.82 -6.08 12.76
CA VAL A 25 9.71 -6.31 11.61
C VAL A 25 10.63 -7.52 11.81
N ALA A 26 11.12 -7.73 13.04
CA ALA A 26 11.96 -8.88 13.37
C ALA A 26 11.23 -10.24 13.29
N HIS A 27 9.90 -10.24 13.16
CA HIS A 27 9.05 -11.43 13.06
C HIS A 27 8.47 -11.64 11.66
N PHE A 28 8.85 -10.81 10.68
CA PHE A 28 8.43 -11.03 9.30
C PHE A 28 9.29 -12.14 8.67
N ASP A 29 8.65 -13.21 8.21
CA ASP A 29 9.32 -14.20 7.35
C ASP A 29 9.54 -13.66 5.94
N ALA A 30 8.68 -12.76 5.48
CA ALA A 30 8.74 -12.12 4.17
C ALA A 30 7.94 -10.81 4.15
N VAL A 31 8.31 -9.90 3.24
CA VAL A 31 7.54 -8.69 2.94
C VAL A 31 7.12 -8.71 1.47
N VAL A 32 5.84 -8.48 1.19
CA VAL A 32 5.35 -8.28 -0.18
C VAL A 32 5.15 -6.79 -0.44
N PHE A 33 5.98 -6.22 -1.32
CA PHE A 33 5.85 -4.84 -1.78
C PHE A 33 5.11 -4.80 -3.12
N LEU A 34 3.85 -4.37 -3.06
CA LEU A 34 3.00 -4.21 -4.24
C LEU A 34 3.10 -2.78 -4.79
N SER A 35 3.67 -2.62 -5.97
CA SER A 35 3.69 -1.34 -6.69
C SER A 35 2.70 -1.34 -7.83
N VAL A 36 2.01 -0.23 -8.05
CA VAL A 36 1.11 -0.03 -9.19
C VAL A 36 1.58 1.21 -9.93
N ASP A 37 1.57 1.18 -11.26
CA ASP A 37 1.81 2.37 -12.07
C ASP A 37 0.99 3.57 -11.53
N PRO A 38 1.60 4.77 -11.40
CA PRO A 38 0.94 5.90 -10.76
C PRO A 38 -0.37 6.32 -11.43
N GLU A 39 -0.45 6.26 -12.76
CA GLU A 39 -1.65 6.66 -13.51
C GLU A 39 -2.77 5.66 -13.26
N VAL A 40 -2.47 4.36 -13.40
CA VAL A 40 -3.40 3.26 -13.12
C VAL A 40 -3.90 3.32 -11.66
N ARG A 41 -3.00 3.59 -10.72
CA ARG A 41 -3.34 3.70 -9.29
C ARG A 41 -4.30 4.85 -9.03
N LEU A 42 -4.03 6.03 -9.61
CA LEU A 42 -4.88 7.21 -9.45
C LEU A 42 -6.24 7.03 -10.11
N GLU A 43 -6.31 6.39 -11.28
CA GLU A 43 -7.58 6.03 -11.91
C GLU A 43 -8.41 5.09 -11.03
N ARG A 44 -7.81 3.99 -10.54
CA ARG A 44 -8.47 3.05 -9.61
C ARG A 44 -8.89 3.71 -8.30
N LEU A 45 -8.17 4.73 -7.82
CA LEU A 45 -8.58 5.51 -6.66
C LEU A 45 -9.82 6.35 -6.97
N ARG A 46 -9.83 7.11 -8.08
CA ARG A 46 -11.00 7.90 -8.50
C ARG A 46 -12.24 7.03 -8.67
N ALA A 47 -12.11 5.88 -9.36
CA ALA A 47 -13.22 4.96 -9.56
C ALA A 47 -13.82 4.47 -8.23
N ARG A 48 -12.97 4.15 -7.24
CA ARG A 48 -13.42 3.73 -5.89
C ARG A 48 -14.09 4.86 -5.11
N GLU A 49 -13.56 6.08 -5.21
CA GLU A 49 -14.14 7.26 -4.57
C GLU A 49 -15.53 7.57 -5.15
N VAL A 50 -15.68 7.53 -6.48
CA VAL A 50 -16.98 7.68 -7.18
C VAL A 50 -17.94 6.57 -6.76
N GLN A 51 -17.49 5.31 -6.75
CA GLN A 51 -18.33 4.19 -6.33
C GLN A 51 -18.83 4.34 -4.88
N ARG A 52 -18.01 4.89 -3.99
CA ARG A 52 -18.33 5.00 -2.56
C ARG A 52 -19.19 6.23 -2.24
N TYR A 53 -18.90 7.36 -2.87
CA TYR A 53 -19.46 8.66 -2.47
C TYR A 53 -20.37 9.30 -3.53
N GLY A 54 -20.28 8.86 -4.80
CA GLY A 54 -21.12 9.36 -5.90
C GLY A 54 -21.10 10.89 -6.00
N ALA A 55 -22.27 11.50 -6.15
CA ALA A 55 -22.43 12.95 -6.31
C ALA A 55 -21.87 13.80 -5.15
N ARG A 56 -21.59 13.20 -3.98
CA ARG A 56 -21.05 13.95 -2.82
C ARG A 56 -19.64 14.49 -3.07
N ILE A 57 -18.87 13.86 -3.95
CA ILE A 57 -17.51 14.29 -4.30
C ILE A 57 -17.45 15.12 -5.58
N GLU A 58 -18.58 15.30 -6.27
CA GLU A 58 -18.70 16.16 -7.45
C GLU A 58 -18.81 17.64 -7.05
N ALA A 59 -18.77 18.54 -8.04
CA ALA A 59 -18.84 19.98 -7.82
C ALA A 59 -20.08 20.40 -7.03
N GLY A 60 -19.88 21.09 -5.90
CA GLY A 60 -20.94 21.49 -4.98
C GLY A 60 -21.37 20.41 -3.98
N GLY A 61 -20.75 19.22 -4.04
CA GLY A 61 -20.96 18.14 -3.08
C GLY A 61 -20.26 18.39 -1.74
N ASP A 62 -20.80 17.83 -0.66
CA ASP A 62 -20.29 18.04 0.70
C ASP A 62 -18.94 17.36 0.99
N LEU A 63 -18.49 16.46 0.11
CA LEU A 63 -17.18 15.80 0.17
C LEU A 63 -16.21 16.25 -0.93
N GLU A 64 -16.58 17.22 -1.78
CA GLU A 64 -15.75 17.68 -2.91
C GLU A 64 -14.33 18.05 -2.47
N ALA A 65 -14.21 18.94 -1.47
CA ALA A 65 -12.92 19.43 -1.00
C ALA A 65 -12.04 18.28 -0.45
N GLY A 66 -12.63 17.40 0.37
CA GLY A 66 -11.91 16.24 0.92
C GLY A 66 -11.47 15.26 -0.16
N HIS A 67 -12.28 15.07 -1.22
CA HIS A 67 -11.90 14.25 -2.36
C HIS A 67 -10.71 14.84 -3.12
N GLN A 68 -10.71 16.15 -3.40
CA GLN A 68 -9.59 16.81 -4.08
C GLN A 68 -8.31 16.73 -3.24
N GLU A 69 -8.39 17.05 -1.94
CA GLU A 69 -7.27 16.94 -1.01
C GLU A 69 -6.70 15.52 -0.97
N PHE A 70 -7.57 14.50 -0.96
CA PHE A 70 -7.17 13.10 -1.00
C PHE A 70 -6.44 12.74 -2.29
N MET A 71 -6.99 13.13 -3.45
CA MET A 71 -6.40 12.83 -4.76
C MET A 71 -5.05 13.54 -4.96
N ASP A 72 -4.93 14.79 -4.50
CA ASP A 72 -3.68 15.55 -4.52
C ASP A 72 -2.64 14.95 -3.60
N TRP A 73 -3.04 14.55 -2.39
CA TRP A 73 -2.16 13.81 -1.48
C TRP A 73 -1.70 12.49 -2.09
N ALA A 74 -2.59 11.70 -2.69
CA ALA A 74 -2.27 10.40 -3.28
C ALA A 74 -1.32 10.49 -4.47
N ARG A 75 -1.42 11.56 -5.28
CA ARG A 75 -0.54 11.81 -6.44
C ARG A 75 0.92 12.00 -6.03
N ARG A 76 1.18 12.57 -4.85
CA ARG A 76 2.53 12.86 -4.34
C ARG A 76 3.33 11.64 -3.86
N TYR A 77 2.78 10.42 -3.96
CA TYR A 77 3.48 9.22 -3.50
C TYR A 77 4.83 9.00 -4.20
N GLU A 78 4.96 9.33 -5.49
CA GLU A 78 6.23 9.18 -6.22
C GLU A 78 7.18 10.39 -6.02
N ASP A 79 6.71 11.48 -5.42
CA ASP A 79 7.53 12.67 -5.18
C ASP A 79 8.43 12.44 -3.95
N PRO A 80 9.77 12.34 -4.11
CA PRO A 80 10.68 12.07 -3.00
C PRO A 80 10.81 13.25 -2.02
N THR A 81 10.41 14.46 -2.44
CA THR A 81 10.48 15.69 -1.63
C THR A 81 9.26 15.85 -0.71
N PHE A 82 8.19 15.10 -0.99
CA PHE A 82 6.99 15.16 -0.18
C PHE A 82 7.25 14.66 1.26
N SER A 83 6.78 15.43 2.24
CA SER A 83 6.99 15.13 3.67
C SER A 83 6.15 13.94 4.18
N GLY A 84 5.12 13.54 3.43
CA GLY A 84 4.25 12.41 3.76
C GLY A 84 4.84 11.04 3.39
N ARG A 85 3.95 10.10 3.06
CA ARG A 85 4.35 8.77 2.59
C ARG A 85 4.75 8.84 1.13
N THR A 86 5.95 8.36 0.84
CA THR A 86 6.51 8.34 -0.51
C THR A 86 7.10 6.98 -0.82
N ARG A 87 7.18 6.63 -2.10
CA ARG A 87 7.86 5.42 -2.56
C ARG A 87 9.30 5.41 -2.05
N ALA A 88 10.03 6.52 -2.21
CA ALA A 88 11.41 6.63 -1.74
C ALA A 88 11.59 6.35 -0.24
N ARG A 89 10.63 6.71 0.62
CA ARG A 89 10.67 6.37 2.05
C ARG A 89 10.38 4.89 2.29
N HIS A 90 9.41 4.31 1.58
CA HIS A 90 9.15 2.87 1.67
C HIS A 90 10.35 2.05 1.16
N GLU A 91 10.98 2.43 0.06
CA GLU A 91 12.17 1.75 -0.45
C GLU A 91 13.30 1.74 0.58
N ARG A 92 13.58 2.88 1.23
CA ARG A 92 14.56 2.96 2.34
C ARG A 92 14.18 2.09 3.54
N TRP A 93 12.89 2.00 3.87
CA TRP A 93 12.43 1.13 4.96
C TRP A 93 12.55 -0.36 4.57
N LEU A 94 12.31 -0.72 3.30
CA LEU A 94 12.51 -2.09 2.81
C LEU A 94 13.99 -2.51 2.82
N GLU A 95 14.93 -1.56 2.78
CA GLU A 95 16.36 -1.87 2.96
C GLU A 95 16.72 -2.24 4.40
N THR A 96 15.85 -1.94 5.39
CA THR A 96 16.11 -2.22 6.81
C THR A 96 15.46 -3.50 7.33
N VAL A 97 14.57 -4.14 6.55
CA VAL A 97 13.91 -5.38 7.00
C VAL A 97 14.88 -6.58 6.86
N PRO A 98 14.93 -7.49 7.85
CA PRO A 98 15.91 -8.58 7.88
C PRO A 98 15.50 -9.80 7.04
N CYS A 99 14.40 -9.73 6.28
CA CYS A 99 13.80 -10.84 5.55
C CYS A 99 13.62 -10.53 4.06
N PRO A 100 13.35 -11.54 3.22
CA PRO A 100 13.15 -11.35 1.79
C PRO A 100 12.00 -10.38 1.47
N VAL A 101 12.25 -9.49 0.50
CA VAL A 101 11.24 -8.58 -0.04
C VAL A 101 10.82 -9.04 -1.44
N LEU A 102 9.59 -9.51 -1.56
CA LEU A 102 8.96 -9.89 -2.82
C LEU A 102 8.31 -8.66 -3.44
N ARG A 103 8.69 -8.33 -4.67
CA ARG A 103 8.19 -7.16 -5.39
C ARG A 103 7.21 -7.60 -6.47
N LEU A 104 6.01 -7.05 -6.44
CA LEU A 104 4.93 -7.40 -7.35
C LEU A 104 4.39 -6.17 -8.08
N ASP A 105 4.05 -6.36 -9.35
CA ASP A 105 3.36 -5.36 -10.16
C ASP A 105 1.84 -5.52 -10.02
N GLY A 106 1.24 -4.69 -9.16
CA GLY A 106 -0.18 -4.68 -8.89
C GLY A 106 -1.06 -4.17 -10.04
N THR A 107 -0.50 -3.85 -11.20
CA THR A 107 -1.31 -3.66 -12.41
C THR A 107 -1.87 -4.99 -12.92
N ARG A 108 -1.19 -6.11 -12.65
CA ARG A 108 -1.57 -7.46 -13.08
C ARG A 108 -2.81 -8.02 -12.36
N PRO A 109 -3.53 -9.00 -12.94
CA PRO A 109 -4.63 -9.69 -12.29
C PRO A 109 -4.24 -10.34 -10.96
N VAL A 110 -5.14 -10.30 -9.98
CA VAL A 110 -4.91 -10.87 -8.64
C VAL A 110 -4.49 -12.34 -8.71
N VAL A 111 -5.12 -13.13 -9.59
CA VAL A 111 -4.77 -14.55 -9.76
C VAL A 111 -3.30 -14.74 -10.16
N GLU A 112 -2.76 -13.89 -11.04
CA GLU A 112 -1.36 -13.97 -11.45
C GLU A 112 -0.42 -13.57 -10.32
N LEU A 113 -0.80 -12.58 -9.52
CA LEU A 113 -0.02 -12.15 -8.36
C LEU A 113 0.06 -13.24 -7.29
N VAL A 114 -1.07 -13.90 -7.02
CA VAL A 114 -1.13 -15.02 -6.08
C VAL A 114 -0.29 -16.19 -6.61
N SER A 115 -0.44 -16.56 -7.88
CA SER A 115 0.37 -17.63 -8.48
C SER A 115 1.87 -17.32 -8.46
N GLN A 116 2.25 -16.04 -8.67
CA GLN A 116 3.64 -15.62 -8.56
C GLN A 116 4.16 -15.80 -7.13
N LEU A 117 3.41 -15.40 -6.09
CA LEU A 117 3.79 -15.62 -4.69
C LEU A 117 3.95 -17.10 -4.35
N GLU A 118 2.99 -17.94 -4.75
CA GLU A 118 3.03 -19.39 -4.50
C GLU A 118 4.21 -20.08 -5.19
N SER A 119 4.67 -19.53 -6.32
CA SER A 119 5.84 -20.07 -7.03
C SER A 119 7.17 -19.74 -6.38
N MET A 120 7.23 -18.69 -5.55
CA MET A 120 8.45 -18.23 -4.88
C MET A 120 8.69 -18.92 -3.53
N GLY A 121 7.65 -19.56 -2.97
CA GLY A 121 7.75 -20.36 -1.73
C GLY A 121 8.08 -21.83 -1.96
N ARG A 122 8.39 -22.23 -3.20
CA ARG A 122 8.95 -23.56 -3.55
C ARG A 122 10.44 -23.44 -3.83
#